data_AF-A0A5E4HYG8-F1
#
_entry.id   AF-A0A5E4HYG8-F1
#
_cell.length_a   1.000
_cell.length_b   1.000
_cell.length_c   1.000
_cell.angle_alpha   90.00
_cell.angle_beta   90.00
_cell.angle_gamma   90.00
#
_symmetry.space_group_name_H-M   'P 1'
#
loop_
_entity.id
_entity.type
_entity.pdbx_description
1 polymer ?
#
loop_
_entity_poly.entity_id
_entity_poly.type
_entity_poly.pdbx_seq_one_letter_code
_entity_poly.pdbx_strand_id
1 'polypeptide(L)'
;MCPCDSGKTYRECCKKRKIRWIKNEKGDTYREVRVKLEDEYAQIITKFMKSQEIKFKKKFKREMTGEDYLFFDTEEDEKEILDKMIKAAKKACVEPEKIYALKKTRFVLSEVNYKQTPTPRIKEWIDAINEYRKLVAQGIDPLEEPVARKEVVELFECLPKTIDVLSYTIKRLIYKKVEQGSVYDEYLMFYLEKTCQNLKATMSLTYNELGPDALGMTRAIYENYLSIAYLKKNPDRMRQIFEAKLGLEQGTFEAGVVQNGRLDKNKAREKKTGKVVTLNIPKGEMARNSGYTEDGEIHESLYSFLSGFTHTDISVMGSYFGDSEVRGIHGIEAVILALLYTTLIIDEAVKGGYLTGLCERDFEVCVNENKKVLKNYFGENAKRYRQGGLILKRIELIGSSD
;
A
#
# COMPACT_ATOMS: atom_id res chain seq x y z
N MET A 1 18.77 26.24 36.58
CA MET A 1 18.86 24.82 36.17
C MET A 1 19.52 24.71 34.80
N CYS A 2 20.18 23.60 34.46
CA CYS A 2 20.81 23.41 33.15
C CYS A 2 19.76 23.08 32.07
N PRO A 3 19.78 23.71 30.87
CA PRO A 3 18.78 23.49 29.81
C PRO A 3 18.78 22.09 29.17
N CYS A 4 19.60 21.17 29.65
CA CYS A 4 19.68 19.80 29.12
C CYS A 4 18.93 18.78 29.99
N ASP A 5 18.14 19.26 30.96
CA ASP A 5 17.34 18.45 31.89
C ASP A 5 18.13 17.43 32.73
N SER A 6 19.43 17.65 32.89
CA SER A 6 20.29 16.81 33.74
C SER A 6 20.02 16.91 35.24
N GLY A 7 19.10 17.77 35.69
CA GLY A 7 18.87 18.09 37.10
C GLY A 7 20.01 18.86 37.79
N LYS A 8 21.08 19.22 37.06
CA LYS A 8 22.25 19.95 37.59
C LYS A 8 22.22 21.43 37.22
N THR A 9 23.08 22.24 37.86
CA THR A 9 23.29 23.63 37.44
C THR A 9 24.03 23.71 36.11
N TYR A 10 23.80 24.76 35.30
CA TYR A 10 24.48 24.93 34.00
C TYR A 10 26.01 24.95 34.15
N ARG A 11 26.52 25.58 35.23
CA ARG A 11 27.95 25.65 35.55
C ARG A 11 28.55 24.26 35.76
N GLU A 12 27.80 23.34 36.37
CA GLU A 12 28.29 22.00 36.72
C GLU A 12 28.01 20.94 35.65
N CYS A 13 27.18 21.26 34.65
CA CYS A 13 26.83 20.36 33.56
C CYS A 13 27.39 20.84 32.20
N CYS A 14 26.59 21.55 31.40
CA CYS A 14 26.93 21.91 30.02
C CYS A 14 28.12 22.89 29.92
N LYS A 15 28.30 23.81 30.89
CA LYS A 15 29.43 24.76 30.86
C LYS A 15 30.79 24.08 31.00
N LYS A 16 30.91 23.08 31.89
CA LYS A 16 32.15 22.26 32.03
C LYS A 16 32.47 21.49 30.74
N ARG A 17 31.43 21.11 30.00
CA ARG A 17 31.51 20.42 28.71
C ARG A 17 31.66 21.36 27.51
N LYS A 18 31.85 22.67 27.74
CA LYS A 18 31.94 23.70 26.69
C LYS A 18 30.72 23.75 25.75
N ILE A 19 29.57 23.27 26.22
CA ILE A 19 28.30 23.32 25.47
C ILE A 19 27.69 24.68 25.70
N ARG A 20 27.37 25.39 24.62
CA ARG A 20 26.71 26.70 24.64
C ARG A 20 25.24 26.54 24.27
N TRP A 21 24.39 27.23 25.02
CA TRP A 21 22.98 27.36 24.75
C TRP A 21 22.68 28.82 24.39
N ILE A 22 21.95 29.03 23.31
CA ILE A 22 21.51 30.33 22.82
C ILE A 22 19.99 30.42 22.95
N LYS A 23 19.46 31.64 23.02
CA LYS A 23 18.02 31.89 22.95
C LYS A 23 17.67 32.64 21.67
N ASN A 24 16.60 32.24 21.00
CA ASN A 24 16.04 33.05 19.90
C ASN A 24 15.22 34.22 20.46
N GLU A 25 14.71 35.07 19.57
CA GLU A 25 13.85 36.21 19.91
C GLU A 25 12.54 35.80 20.61
N LYS A 26 12.08 34.56 20.40
CA LYS A 26 10.89 33.97 21.04
C LYS A 26 11.18 33.38 22.43
N GLY A 27 12.45 33.38 22.87
CA GLY A 27 12.89 32.84 24.15
C GLY A 27 13.20 31.33 24.16
N ASP A 28 13.04 30.64 23.03
CA ASP A 28 13.35 29.22 22.86
C ASP A 28 14.85 29.00 22.98
N THR A 29 15.24 27.94 23.68
CA THR A 29 16.65 27.65 23.98
C THR A 29 17.20 26.57 23.05
N TYR A 30 18.25 26.90 22.29
CA TYR A 30 18.90 25.99 21.33
C TYR A 30 20.35 25.72 21.71
N ARG A 31 20.84 24.53 21.35
CA ARG A 31 22.25 24.19 21.50
C ARG A 31 23.03 24.71 20.30
N GLU A 32 24.03 25.56 20.55
CA GLU A 32 25.00 25.94 19.52
C GLU A 32 25.97 24.77 19.30
N VAL A 33 26.01 24.24 18.08
CA VAL A 33 26.99 23.22 17.66
C VAL A 33 27.96 23.86 16.69
N ARG A 34 29.22 23.97 17.09
CA ARG A 34 30.30 24.45 16.22
C ARG A 34 31.03 23.25 15.64
N VAL A 35 30.75 22.96 14.39
CA VAL A 35 31.45 21.90 13.66
C VAL A 35 32.74 22.48 13.11
N LYS A 36 33.88 22.08 13.68
CA LYS A 36 35.19 22.37 13.09
C LYS A 36 35.45 21.29 12.04
N LEU A 37 35.23 21.64 10.79
CA LEU A 37 35.54 20.77 9.67
C LEU A 37 37.03 20.88 9.38
N GLU A 38 37.70 19.76 9.14
CA GLU A 38 39.00 19.78 8.48
C GLU A 38 38.81 20.30 7.05
N ASP A 39 39.86 20.90 6.47
CA ASP A 39 39.75 21.63 5.21
C ASP A 39 39.17 20.77 4.07
N GLU A 40 39.46 19.46 4.07
CA GLU A 40 38.92 18.50 3.11
C GLU A 40 37.39 18.35 3.23
N TYR A 41 36.86 18.16 4.44
CA TYR A 41 35.41 18.04 4.67
C TYR A 41 34.68 19.37 4.44
N ALA A 42 35.31 20.49 4.78
CA ALA A 42 34.79 21.82 4.49
C ALA A 42 34.61 22.05 2.98
N GLN A 43 35.58 21.59 2.17
CA GLN A 43 35.49 21.64 0.71
C GLN A 43 34.37 20.75 0.17
N ILE A 44 34.24 19.52 0.69
CA ILE A 44 33.16 18.60 0.30
C ILE A 44 31.78 19.21 0.59
N ILE A 45 31.57 19.73 1.80
CA ILE A 45 30.29 20.34 2.19
C ILE A 45 30.03 21.59 1.35
N THR A 46 31.02 22.46 1.14
CA THR A 46 30.86 23.66 0.31
C THR A 46 30.49 23.30 -1.13
N LYS A 47 31.14 22.27 -1.70
CA LYS A 47 30.81 21.77 -3.04
C LYS A 47 29.39 21.21 -3.09
N PHE A 48 28.99 20.46 -2.07
CA PHE A 48 27.63 19.95 -1.94
C PHE A 48 26.60 21.09 -1.87
N MET A 49 26.79 22.07 -0.98
CA MET A 49 25.89 23.24 -0.83
C MET A 49 25.72 23.99 -2.16
N LYS A 50 26.82 24.33 -2.83
CA LYS A 50 26.78 24.98 -4.15
C LYS A 50 26.05 24.13 -5.19
N SER A 51 26.25 22.82 -5.16
CA SER A 51 25.54 21.92 -6.08
C SER A 51 24.03 21.91 -5.81
N GLN A 52 23.61 21.99 -4.54
CA GLN A 52 22.21 22.06 -4.16
C GLN A 52 21.58 23.39 -4.58
N GLU A 53 22.27 24.53 -4.38
CA GLU A 53 21.82 25.83 -4.88
C GLU A 53 21.60 25.83 -6.40
N ILE A 54 22.56 25.29 -7.17
CA ILE A 54 22.44 25.18 -8.64
C ILE A 54 21.24 24.31 -9.03
N LYS A 55 21.09 23.14 -8.40
CA LYS A 55 19.96 22.24 -8.65
C LYS A 55 18.63 22.90 -8.29
N PHE A 56 18.58 23.61 -7.16
CA PHE A 56 17.39 24.29 -6.66
C PHE A 56 16.96 25.38 -7.64
N LYS A 57 17.89 26.26 -8.03
CA LYS A 57 17.67 27.29 -9.03
C LYS A 57 17.21 26.72 -10.36
N LYS A 58 17.78 25.59 -10.78
CA LYS A 58 17.35 24.89 -12.00
C LYS A 58 15.92 24.36 -11.89
N LYS A 59 15.52 23.78 -10.74
CA LYS A 59 14.20 23.15 -10.50
C LYS A 59 13.10 24.19 -10.25
N PHE A 60 13.33 25.12 -9.33
CA PHE A 60 12.34 26.09 -8.85
C PHE A 60 12.42 27.47 -9.52
N LYS A 61 13.44 27.71 -10.36
CA LYS A 61 13.65 28.97 -11.10
C LYS A 61 13.82 30.21 -10.20
N ARG A 62 14.20 30.01 -8.93
CA ARG A 62 14.53 31.06 -7.97
C ARG A 62 15.74 30.64 -7.10
N GLU A 63 16.36 31.60 -6.43
CA GLU A 63 17.39 31.32 -5.43
C GLU A 63 16.80 30.67 -4.17
N MET A 64 17.64 29.92 -3.44
CA MET A 64 17.29 29.39 -2.13
C MET A 64 17.21 30.50 -1.09
N THR A 65 16.28 30.35 -0.14
CA THR A 65 16.16 31.18 1.06
C THR A 65 16.50 30.35 2.29
N GLY A 66 16.59 31.00 3.46
CA GLY A 66 16.81 30.30 4.73
C GLY A 66 15.65 29.38 5.16
N GLU A 67 14.51 29.42 4.47
CA GLU A 67 13.34 28.58 4.75
C GLU A 67 13.30 27.32 3.86
N ASP A 68 14.16 27.23 2.84
CA ASP A 68 14.18 26.11 1.91
C ASP A 68 14.93 24.89 2.48
N TYR A 69 14.41 23.70 2.18
CA TYR A 69 15.10 22.46 2.51
C TYR A 69 16.37 22.30 1.66
N LEU A 70 17.48 22.00 2.34
CA LEU A 70 18.76 21.74 1.68
C LEU A 70 18.74 20.47 0.83
N PHE A 71 17.99 19.45 1.29
CA PHE A 71 17.82 18.16 0.63
C PHE A 71 16.43 18.10 -0.05
N PHE A 72 16.11 19.08 -0.90
CA PHE A 72 14.82 19.17 -1.59
C PHE A 72 14.66 18.18 -2.77
N ASP A 73 15.76 17.54 -3.18
CA ASP A 73 15.83 16.63 -4.31
C ASP A 73 15.77 15.14 -3.90
N THR A 74 15.44 14.87 -2.63
CA THR A 74 15.21 13.53 -2.12
C THR A 74 13.81 13.43 -1.51
N GLU A 75 13.17 12.29 -1.74
CA GLU A 75 11.88 11.91 -1.13
C GLU A 75 12.08 11.00 0.08
N GLU A 76 13.34 10.72 0.45
CA GLU A 76 13.71 9.81 1.53
C GLU A 76 13.24 10.36 2.88
N ASP A 77 12.43 9.57 3.58
CA ASP A 77 12.05 9.88 4.94
C ASP A 77 13.19 9.56 5.94
N GLU A 78 13.00 9.95 7.21
CA GLU A 78 14.02 9.77 8.25
C GLU A 78 14.39 8.30 8.46
N LYS A 79 13.45 7.37 8.22
CA LYS A 79 13.69 5.94 8.38
C LYS A 79 14.56 5.40 7.26
N GLU A 80 14.29 5.77 6.01
CA GLU A 80 15.13 5.36 4.88
C GLU A 80 16.59 5.81 5.04
N ILE A 81 16.78 7.06 5.49
CA ILE A 81 18.10 7.60 5.79
C ILE A 81 18.76 6.77 6.91
N LEU A 82 18.04 6.47 7.98
CA LEU A 82 18.56 5.64 9.06
C LEU A 82 18.94 4.23 8.58
N ASP A 83 18.11 3.59 7.76
CA ASP A 83 18.38 2.25 7.24
C ASP A 83 19.62 2.23 6.35
N LYS A 84 19.83 3.28 5.54
CA LYS A 84 21.08 3.46 4.78
C LYS A 84 22.27 3.67 5.70
N MET A 85 22.12 4.46 6.77
CA MET A 85 23.18 4.63 7.78
C MET A 85 23.51 3.30 8.47
N ILE A 86 22.50 2.50 8.83
CA ILE A 86 22.68 1.17 9.42
C ILE A 86 23.39 0.24 8.44
N LYS A 87 22.97 0.19 7.17
CA LYS A 87 23.62 -0.61 6.12
C LYS A 87 25.09 -0.19 5.92
N ALA A 88 25.37 1.11 5.91
CA ALA A 88 26.73 1.63 5.83
C ALA A 88 27.56 1.25 7.07
N ALA A 89 26.98 1.36 8.27
CA ALA A 89 27.63 0.96 9.52
C ALA A 89 27.95 -0.54 9.56
N LYS A 90 27.03 -1.40 9.10
CA LYS A 90 27.26 -2.85 8.93
C LYS A 90 28.43 -3.11 7.97
N LYS A 91 28.45 -2.45 6.80
CA LYS A 91 29.55 -2.56 5.80
C LYS A 91 30.89 -2.07 6.33
N ALA A 92 30.87 -1.07 7.20
CA ALA A 92 32.05 -0.53 7.87
C ALA A 92 32.47 -1.33 9.11
N CYS A 93 31.84 -2.49 9.36
CA CYS A 93 32.11 -3.35 10.51
C CYS A 93 32.00 -2.63 11.86
N VAL A 94 31.07 -1.67 11.97
CA VAL A 94 30.73 -1.04 13.26
C VAL A 94 30.16 -2.11 14.19
N GLU A 95 30.55 -2.08 15.46
CA GLU A 95 30.08 -3.01 16.49
C GLU A 95 28.53 -3.05 16.55
N PRO A 96 27.90 -4.24 16.57
CA PRO A 96 26.45 -4.41 16.61
C PRO A 96 25.75 -3.58 17.71
N GLU A 97 26.28 -3.54 18.93
CA GLU A 97 25.67 -2.74 19.99
C GLU A 97 25.62 -1.23 19.68
N LYS A 98 26.59 -0.71 18.91
CA LYS A 98 26.63 0.70 18.48
C LYS A 98 25.66 0.95 17.33
N ILE A 99 25.48 -0.03 16.45
CA ILE A 99 24.44 0.02 15.40
C ILE A 99 23.05 0.04 16.04
N TYR A 100 22.82 -0.79 17.06
CA TYR A 100 21.57 -0.79 17.81
C TYR A 100 21.34 0.54 18.54
N ALA A 101 22.38 1.08 19.19
CA ALA A 101 22.31 2.38 19.85
C ALA A 101 21.99 3.51 18.85
N LEU A 102 22.56 3.49 17.64
CA LEU A 102 22.20 4.41 16.55
C LEU A 102 20.72 4.28 16.17
N LYS A 103 20.25 3.05 15.91
CA LYS A 103 18.85 2.78 15.56
C LYS A 103 17.88 3.31 16.62
N LYS A 104 18.21 3.11 17.90
CA LYS A 104 17.36 3.50 19.03
C LYS A 104 17.41 4.99 19.36
N THR A 105 18.60 5.60 19.32
CA THR A 105 18.79 6.98 19.81
C THR A 105 18.82 8.04 18.71
N ARG A 106 18.88 7.62 17.43
CA ARG A 106 19.01 8.50 16.25
C ARG A 106 20.23 9.44 16.33
N PHE A 107 21.25 9.01 17.04
CA PHE A 107 22.46 9.78 17.33
C PHE A 107 23.67 8.84 17.22
N VAL A 108 24.88 9.37 17.05
CA VAL A 108 26.12 8.58 17.12
C VAL A 108 27.03 9.21 18.15
N LEU A 109 27.42 8.46 19.18
CA LEU A 109 28.45 8.91 20.12
C LEU A 109 29.84 8.45 19.63
N SER A 110 30.77 9.39 19.53
CA SER A 110 32.17 9.13 19.17
C SER A 110 33.12 9.91 20.05
N GLU A 111 34.41 9.60 20.00
CA GLU A 111 35.44 10.34 20.77
C GLU A 111 35.44 11.84 20.42
N VAL A 112 35.19 12.16 19.14
CA VAL A 112 35.20 13.53 18.61
C VAL A 112 34.08 14.37 19.23
N ASN A 113 32.88 13.80 19.39
CA ASN A 113 31.73 14.54 19.90
C ASN A 113 31.45 14.31 21.40
N TYR A 114 32.13 13.37 22.05
CA TYR A 114 31.88 12.99 23.44
C TYR A 114 31.92 14.19 24.37
N LYS A 115 32.94 15.05 24.26
CA LYS A 115 33.12 16.22 25.14
C LYS A 115 32.03 17.29 24.96
N GLN A 116 31.40 17.34 23.78
CA GLN A 116 30.36 18.32 23.42
C GLN A 116 28.93 17.76 23.53
N THR A 117 28.78 16.50 23.92
CA THR A 117 27.46 15.85 24.03
C THR A 117 26.87 16.06 25.44
N PRO A 118 25.58 16.38 25.62
CA PRO A 118 24.97 16.48 26.95
C PRO A 118 25.03 15.14 27.71
N THR A 119 25.17 15.20 29.04
CA THR A 119 25.24 13.99 29.89
C THR A 119 24.03 13.06 29.73
N PRO A 120 22.76 13.54 29.66
CA PRO A 120 21.62 12.67 29.45
C PRO A 120 21.68 11.89 28.12
N ARG A 121 22.11 12.54 27.03
CA ARG A 121 22.29 11.87 25.72
C ARG A 121 23.37 10.79 25.74
N ILE A 122 24.46 11.00 26.48
CA ILE A 122 25.49 9.97 26.68
C ILE A 122 24.91 8.78 27.44
N LYS A 123 24.07 9.06 28.45
CA LYS A 123 23.40 8.00 29.21
C LYS A 123 22.44 7.20 28.33
N GLU A 124 21.59 7.85 27.54
CA GLU A 124 20.69 7.20 26.56
C GLU A 124 21.45 6.25 25.63
N TRP A 125 22.59 6.69 25.10
CA TRP A 125 23.45 5.88 24.24
C TRP A 125 24.01 4.64 24.96
N ILE A 126 24.54 4.81 26.17
CA ILE A 126 25.08 3.71 26.98
C ILE A 126 23.97 2.73 27.40
N ASP A 127 22.81 3.26 27.79
CA ASP A 127 21.65 2.45 28.17
C ASP A 127 21.18 1.57 27.00
N ALA A 128 21.15 2.12 25.77
CA ALA A 128 20.84 1.35 24.56
C ALA A 128 21.87 0.24 24.28
N ILE A 129 23.16 0.48 24.49
CA ILE A 129 24.21 -0.55 24.38
C ILE A 129 23.99 -1.67 25.42
N ASN A 130 23.70 -1.30 26.67
CA ASN A 130 23.46 -2.27 27.74
C ASN A 130 22.22 -3.13 27.47
N GLU A 131 21.17 -2.51 26.93
CA GLU A 131 19.96 -3.20 26.50
C GLU A 131 20.24 -4.19 25.37
N TYR A 132 20.99 -3.80 24.33
CA TYR A 132 21.42 -4.71 23.27
C TYR A 132 22.07 -5.96 23.86
N ARG A 133 23.06 -5.78 24.74
CA ARG A 133 23.80 -6.88 25.38
C ARG A 133 22.88 -7.78 26.20
N LYS A 134 21.89 -7.20 26.87
CA LYS A 134 20.88 -7.96 27.62
C LYS A 134 20.00 -8.80 26.70
N LEU A 135 19.56 -8.25 25.57
CA LEU A 135 18.74 -8.96 24.58
C LEU A 135 19.52 -10.13 23.96
N VAL A 136 20.77 -9.89 23.55
CA VAL A 136 21.64 -10.94 23.00
C VAL A 136 21.91 -12.05 24.03
N ALA A 137 22.14 -11.69 25.29
CA ALA A 137 22.28 -12.68 26.37
C ALA A 137 21.02 -13.53 26.60
N GLN A 138 19.85 -13.05 26.18
CA GLN A 138 18.58 -13.77 26.19
C GLN A 138 18.34 -14.57 24.90
N GLY A 139 19.29 -14.59 23.97
CA GLY A 139 19.17 -15.24 22.67
C GLY A 139 18.34 -14.44 21.66
N ILE A 140 18.08 -13.15 21.91
CA ILE A 140 17.33 -12.26 21.03
C ILE A 140 18.33 -11.38 20.28
N ASP A 141 18.35 -11.42 18.94
CA ASP A 141 19.12 -10.47 18.14
C ASP A 141 18.23 -9.26 17.73
N PRO A 142 18.39 -8.08 18.35
CA PRO A 142 17.57 -6.92 18.03
C PRO A 142 17.97 -6.19 16.74
N LEU A 143 19.03 -6.63 16.07
CA LEU A 143 19.45 -6.16 14.75
C LEU A 143 19.06 -7.11 13.62
N GLU A 144 18.54 -8.29 13.96
CA GLU A 144 17.88 -9.14 13.00
C GLU A 144 16.70 -8.34 12.44
N GLU A 145 16.73 -8.08 11.13
CA GLU A 145 15.56 -7.54 10.46
C GLU A 145 14.43 -8.54 10.70
N PRO A 146 13.21 -8.11 11.08
CA PRO A 146 12.11 -9.05 11.17
C PRO A 146 12.05 -9.76 9.83
N VAL A 147 12.41 -11.05 9.83
CA VAL A 147 12.35 -11.87 8.62
C VAL A 147 10.94 -11.64 8.11
N ALA A 148 10.81 -11.12 6.88
CA ALA A 148 9.52 -10.92 6.26
C ALA A 148 8.78 -12.23 6.46
N ARG A 149 7.72 -12.20 7.26
CA ARG A 149 7.14 -13.43 7.80
C ARG A 149 6.83 -14.32 6.61
N LYS A 150 7.16 -15.61 6.70
CA LYS A 150 7.18 -16.51 5.53
C LYS A 150 5.88 -16.41 4.73
N GLU A 151 4.75 -16.28 5.41
CA GLU A 151 3.43 -16.09 4.82
C GLU A 151 3.29 -14.80 4.00
N VAL A 152 3.96 -13.70 4.38
CA VAL A 152 4.01 -12.45 3.62
C VAL A 152 4.87 -12.63 2.37
N VAL A 153 6.03 -13.27 2.47
CA VAL A 153 6.88 -13.53 1.30
C VAL A 153 6.13 -14.38 0.27
N GLU A 154 5.46 -15.44 0.72
CA GLU A 154 4.65 -16.30 -0.14
C GLU A 154 3.54 -15.53 -0.88
N LEU A 155 2.89 -14.54 -0.23
CA LEU A 155 1.90 -13.67 -0.89
C LEU A 155 2.51 -12.85 -2.03
N PHE A 156 3.67 -12.23 -1.80
CA PHE A 156 4.35 -11.40 -2.80
C PHE A 156 4.92 -12.22 -3.96
N GLU A 157 5.35 -13.46 -3.72
CA GLU A 157 5.78 -14.38 -4.79
C GLU A 157 4.61 -14.94 -5.61
N CYS A 158 3.42 -15.01 -5.02
CA CYS A 158 2.22 -15.56 -5.64
C CYS A 158 1.54 -14.56 -6.59
N LEU A 159 1.60 -13.27 -6.27
CA LEU A 159 1.01 -12.20 -7.08
C LEU A 159 1.51 -12.14 -8.54
N PRO A 160 2.83 -12.12 -8.86
CA PRO A 160 3.31 -12.07 -10.23
C PRO A 160 2.91 -13.32 -11.03
N LYS A 161 2.95 -14.51 -10.40
CA LYS A 161 2.49 -15.76 -11.04
C LYS A 161 1.02 -15.67 -11.43
N THR A 162 0.18 -15.12 -10.54
CA THR A 162 -1.24 -14.89 -10.83
C THR A 162 -1.43 -13.92 -12.00
N ILE A 163 -0.64 -12.84 -12.05
CA ILE A 163 -0.67 -11.87 -13.17
C ILE A 163 -0.29 -12.53 -14.50
N ASP A 164 0.73 -13.39 -14.49
CA ASP A 164 1.20 -14.09 -15.68
C ASP A 164 0.15 -15.06 -16.21
N VAL A 165 -0.42 -15.90 -15.33
CA VAL A 165 -1.50 -16.84 -15.68
C VAL A 165 -2.71 -16.08 -16.24
N LEU A 166 -3.14 -15.02 -15.55
CA LEU A 166 -4.29 -14.21 -15.98
C LEU A 166 -4.01 -13.56 -17.34
N SER A 167 -2.86 -12.90 -17.51
CA SER A 167 -2.45 -12.25 -18.76
C SER A 167 -2.39 -13.24 -19.93
N TYR A 168 -1.83 -14.42 -19.71
CA TYR A 168 -1.65 -15.42 -20.74
C TYR A 168 -2.99 -16.07 -21.14
N THR A 169 -3.85 -16.39 -20.17
CA THR A 169 -5.20 -16.91 -20.44
C THR A 169 -6.05 -15.90 -21.20
N ILE A 170 -6.02 -14.62 -20.82
CA ILE A 170 -6.76 -13.57 -21.55
C ILE A 170 -6.31 -13.50 -23.01
N LYS A 171 -4.99 -13.53 -23.28
CA LYS A 171 -4.47 -13.57 -24.65
C LYS A 171 -5.00 -14.77 -25.45
N ARG A 172 -5.04 -15.96 -24.84
CA ARG A 172 -5.62 -17.17 -25.46
C ARG A 172 -7.12 -17.02 -25.75
N LEU A 173 -7.88 -16.48 -24.79
CA LEU A 173 -9.31 -16.26 -24.94
C LEU A 173 -9.62 -15.27 -26.07
N ILE A 174 -8.89 -14.15 -26.13
CA ILE A 174 -9.03 -13.16 -27.21
C ILE A 174 -8.78 -13.81 -28.57
N TYR A 175 -7.71 -14.61 -28.70
CA TYR A 175 -7.40 -15.29 -29.96
C TYR A 175 -8.51 -16.26 -30.40
N LYS A 176 -9.04 -17.06 -29.46
CA LYS A 176 -10.13 -18.01 -29.75
C LYS A 176 -11.46 -17.31 -30.09
N LYS A 177 -11.70 -16.12 -29.51
CA LYS A 177 -12.99 -15.43 -29.65
C LYS A 177 -13.15 -14.63 -30.94
N VAL A 178 -12.07 -14.35 -31.67
CA VAL A 178 -12.15 -13.80 -33.04
C VAL A 178 -13.05 -14.66 -33.95
N GLU A 179 -13.35 -15.91 -33.56
CA GLU A 179 -14.13 -16.83 -34.36
C GLU A 179 -15.62 -16.94 -33.97
N GLN A 180 -16.02 -16.94 -32.68
CA GLN A 180 -17.40 -17.28 -32.24
C GLN A 180 -17.78 -16.81 -30.80
N GLY A 181 -17.80 -15.50 -30.52
CA GLY A 181 -18.03 -15.00 -29.15
C GLY A 181 -19.48 -14.67 -28.76
N SER A 182 -19.92 -15.01 -27.54
CA SER A 182 -21.15 -14.47 -26.96
C SER A 182 -20.91 -13.13 -26.25
N VAL A 183 -21.98 -12.34 -26.08
CA VAL A 183 -21.98 -11.08 -25.30
C VAL A 183 -21.56 -11.32 -23.84
N TYR A 184 -21.88 -12.49 -23.29
CA TYR A 184 -21.46 -12.90 -21.96
C TYR A 184 -19.92 -12.99 -21.86
N ASP A 185 -19.30 -13.64 -22.84
CA ASP A 185 -17.85 -13.78 -22.90
C ASP A 185 -17.14 -12.43 -23.04
N GLU A 186 -17.82 -11.38 -23.55
CA GLU A 186 -17.24 -10.04 -23.69
C GLU A 186 -17.07 -9.40 -22.32
N TYR A 187 -18.08 -9.51 -21.46
CA TYR A 187 -17.98 -9.00 -20.10
C TYR A 187 -16.95 -9.75 -19.27
N LEU A 188 -16.95 -11.08 -19.35
CA LEU A 188 -16.00 -11.85 -18.57
C LEU A 188 -14.58 -11.46 -18.94
N MET A 189 -14.24 -11.42 -20.23
CA MET A 189 -12.93 -10.97 -20.68
C MET A 189 -12.63 -9.53 -20.28
N PHE A 190 -13.61 -8.61 -20.39
CA PHE A 190 -13.44 -7.23 -19.94
C PHE A 190 -13.06 -7.18 -18.46
N TYR A 191 -13.80 -7.86 -17.58
CA TYR A 191 -13.52 -7.85 -16.14
C TYR A 191 -12.22 -8.59 -15.79
N LEU A 192 -11.86 -9.67 -16.51
CA LEU A 192 -10.57 -10.34 -16.34
C LEU A 192 -9.40 -9.41 -16.74
N GLU A 193 -9.50 -8.71 -17.87
CA GLU A 193 -8.48 -7.75 -18.32
C GLU A 193 -8.37 -6.57 -17.35
N LYS A 194 -9.50 -5.98 -16.94
CA LYS A 194 -9.53 -4.89 -15.96
C LYS A 194 -8.91 -5.32 -14.63
N THR A 195 -9.13 -6.57 -14.21
CA THR A 195 -8.50 -7.17 -13.03
C THR A 195 -7.00 -7.31 -13.21
N CYS A 196 -6.55 -7.83 -14.34
CA CYS A 196 -5.13 -7.95 -14.67
C CYS A 196 -4.39 -6.60 -14.61
N GLN A 197 -4.98 -5.55 -15.18
CA GLN A 197 -4.41 -4.21 -15.13
C GLN A 197 -4.36 -3.65 -13.71
N ASN A 198 -5.42 -3.82 -12.92
CA ASN A 198 -5.45 -3.39 -11.52
C ASN A 198 -4.42 -4.17 -10.66
N LEU A 199 -4.17 -5.46 -10.93
CA LEU A 199 -3.14 -6.24 -10.25
C LEU A 199 -1.73 -5.71 -10.54
N LYS A 200 -1.43 -5.43 -11.81
CA LYS A 200 -0.15 -4.82 -12.22
C LYS A 200 0.06 -3.47 -11.53
N ALA A 201 -0.99 -2.64 -11.47
CA ALA A 201 -0.96 -1.37 -10.75
C ALA A 201 -0.73 -1.59 -9.24
N THR A 202 -1.44 -2.52 -8.61
CA THR A 202 -1.28 -2.86 -7.19
C THR A 202 0.16 -3.27 -6.87
N MET A 203 0.74 -4.15 -7.70
CA MET A 203 2.13 -4.61 -7.54
C MET A 203 3.12 -3.45 -7.68
N SER A 204 2.95 -2.60 -8.69
CA SER A 204 3.80 -1.43 -8.89
C SER A 204 3.72 -0.44 -7.73
N LEU A 205 2.51 -0.10 -7.28
CA LEU A 205 2.29 0.82 -6.16
C LEU A 205 2.90 0.28 -4.86
N THR A 206 2.73 -1.01 -4.59
CA THR A 206 3.30 -1.64 -3.40
C THR A 206 4.83 -1.66 -3.43
N TYR A 207 5.43 -1.93 -4.59
CA TYR A 207 6.89 -1.90 -4.76
C TYR A 207 7.49 -0.51 -4.55
N ASN A 208 6.71 0.55 -4.83
CA ASN A 208 7.11 1.94 -4.63
C ASN A 208 6.61 2.52 -3.28
N GLU A 209 6.23 1.66 -2.32
CA GLU A 209 5.75 2.04 -0.99
C GLU A 209 4.50 2.95 -0.97
N LEU A 210 3.70 2.90 -2.03
CA LEU A 210 2.43 3.60 -2.17
C LEU A 210 1.26 2.70 -1.76
N GLY A 211 1.36 2.10 -0.56
CA GLY A 211 0.37 1.16 -0.03
C GLY A 211 -1.08 1.68 0.03
N PRO A 212 -1.33 2.92 0.50
CA PRO A 212 -2.68 3.50 0.49
C PRO A 212 -3.31 3.55 -0.91
N ASP A 213 -2.54 3.93 -1.94
CA ASP A 213 -3.02 3.97 -3.32
C ASP A 213 -3.22 2.56 -3.89
N ALA A 214 -2.38 1.60 -3.47
CA ALA A 214 -2.55 0.19 -3.81
C ALA A 214 -3.89 -0.36 -3.28
N LEU A 215 -4.31 0.02 -2.06
CA LEU A 215 -5.63 -0.34 -1.53
C LEU A 215 -6.76 0.17 -2.42
N GLY A 216 -6.63 1.37 -2.98
CA GLY A 216 -7.59 1.90 -3.96
C GLY A 216 -7.75 0.99 -5.19
N MET A 217 -6.68 0.38 -5.68
CA MET A 217 -6.74 -0.58 -6.79
C MET A 217 -7.47 -1.87 -6.39
N THR A 218 -7.34 -2.32 -5.15
CA THR A 218 -8.04 -3.52 -4.67
C THR A 218 -9.55 -3.34 -4.62
N ARG A 219 -10.06 -2.12 -4.41
CA ARG A 219 -11.50 -1.81 -4.56
C ARG A 219 -11.99 -2.15 -5.96
N ALA A 220 -11.23 -1.74 -6.97
CA ALA A 220 -11.62 -2.00 -8.36
C ALA A 220 -11.59 -3.49 -8.69
N ILE A 221 -10.64 -4.26 -8.14
CA ILE A 221 -10.62 -5.73 -8.26
C ILE A 221 -11.85 -6.34 -7.57
N TYR A 222 -12.18 -5.90 -6.36
CA TYR A 222 -13.38 -6.35 -5.64
C TYR A 222 -14.68 -6.05 -6.41
N GLU A 223 -14.79 -4.87 -7.01
CA GLU A 223 -15.97 -4.53 -7.81
C GLU A 223 -16.08 -5.37 -9.10
N ASN A 224 -14.95 -5.78 -9.68
CA ASN A 224 -14.93 -6.73 -10.79
C ASN A 224 -15.41 -8.12 -10.34
N TYR A 225 -14.97 -8.58 -9.16
CA TYR A 225 -15.46 -9.82 -8.54
C TYR A 225 -16.97 -9.83 -8.41
N LEU A 226 -17.54 -8.80 -7.76
CA LEU A 226 -18.98 -8.67 -7.58
C LEU A 226 -19.72 -8.67 -8.93
N SER A 227 -19.14 -8.03 -9.94
CA SER A 227 -19.75 -7.95 -11.27
C SER A 227 -19.79 -9.33 -11.96
N ILE A 228 -18.73 -10.14 -11.84
CA ILE A 228 -18.67 -11.50 -12.39
C ILE A 228 -19.63 -12.43 -11.64
N ALA A 229 -19.59 -12.42 -10.30
CA ALA A 229 -20.49 -13.24 -9.50
C ALA A 229 -21.97 -12.92 -9.77
N TYR A 230 -22.30 -11.63 -9.87
CA TYR A 230 -23.66 -11.19 -10.20
C TYR A 230 -24.06 -11.55 -11.64
N LEU A 231 -23.14 -11.41 -12.61
CA LEU A 231 -23.36 -11.73 -14.02
C LEU A 231 -23.73 -13.21 -14.20
N LYS A 232 -23.05 -14.13 -13.49
CA LYS A 232 -23.34 -15.57 -13.52
C LYS A 232 -24.79 -15.88 -13.11
N LYS A 233 -25.30 -15.21 -12.07
CA LYS A 233 -26.67 -15.41 -11.58
C LYS A 233 -27.74 -14.64 -12.35
N ASN A 234 -27.38 -13.49 -12.94
CA ASN A 234 -28.32 -12.56 -13.56
C ASN A 234 -27.90 -12.16 -14.99
N PRO A 235 -27.68 -13.13 -15.90
CA PRO A 235 -27.09 -12.87 -17.22
C PRO A 235 -27.98 -11.95 -18.08
N ASP A 236 -29.29 -12.15 -18.09
CA ASP A 236 -30.23 -11.34 -18.87
C ASP A 236 -30.30 -9.90 -18.37
N ARG A 237 -30.21 -9.71 -17.04
CA ARG A 237 -30.22 -8.37 -16.44
C ARG A 237 -28.97 -7.59 -16.84
N MET A 238 -27.81 -8.24 -16.81
CA MET A 238 -26.54 -7.63 -17.23
C MET A 238 -26.52 -7.31 -18.74
N ARG A 239 -27.05 -8.22 -19.57
CA ARG A 239 -27.21 -7.99 -21.01
C ARG A 239 -28.04 -6.73 -21.27
N GLN A 240 -29.22 -6.61 -20.64
CA GLN A 240 -30.09 -5.44 -20.80
C GLN A 240 -29.41 -4.13 -20.41
N ILE A 241 -28.65 -4.12 -19.31
CA ILE A 241 -27.94 -2.91 -18.86
C ILE A 241 -26.90 -2.47 -19.88
N PHE A 242 -26.15 -3.41 -20.44
CA PHE A 242 -25.14 -3.07 -21.43
C PHE A 242 -25.73 -2.65 -22.76
N GLU A 243 -26.73 -3.38 -23.27
CA GLU A 243 -27.45 -2.99 -24.49
C GLU A 243 -27.97 -1.56 -24.35
N ALA A 244 -28.51 -1.21 -23.18
CA ALA A 244 -28.93 0.14 -22.88
C ALA A 244 -27.76 1.16 -22.82
N LYS A 245 -26.62 0.81 -22.21
CA LYS A 245 -25.43 1.70 -22.18
C LYS A 245 -24.85 1.94 -23.57
N LEU A 246 -24.66 0.88 -24.36
CA LEU A 246 -24.19 0.97 -25.74
C LEU A 246 -25.21 1.72 -26.60
N GLY A 247 -26.49 1.47 -26.39
CA GLY A 247 -27.57 2.14 -27.09
C GLY A 247 -27.68 3.63 -26.78
N LEU A 248 -27.26 4.09 -25.59
CA LEU A 248 -27.15 5.52 -25.29
C LEU A 248 -26.06 6.18 -26.15
N GLU A 249 -24.89 5.54 -26.28
CA GLU A 249 -23.78 6.02 -27.13
C GLU A 249 -24.16 6.01 -28.63
N GLN A 250 -24.90 4.99 -29.06
CA GLN A 250 -25.37 4.84 -30.45
C GLN A 250 -26.65 5.63 -30.76
N GLY A 251 -27.28 6.25 -29.77
CA GLY A 251 -28.51 7.03 -29.92
C GLY A 251 -29.80 6.21 -30.14
N THR A 252 -29.78 4.88 -29.95
CA THR A 252 -30.97 4.01 -29.96
C THR A 252 -31.75 4.08 -28.64
N PHE A 253 -31.09 4.49 -27.56
CA PHE A 253 -31.68 4.83 -26.27
C PHE A 253 -31.53 6.34 -26.01
N GLU A 254 -32.31 6.84 -25.06
CA GLU A 254 -32.19 8.18 -24.52
C GLU A 254 -32.20 8.14 -22.99
N ALA A 255 -31.64 9.17 -22.36
CA ALA A 255 -31.64 9.27 -20.90
C ALA A 255 -33.09 9.31 -20.37
N GLY A 256 -33.34 8.56 -19.30
CA GLY A 256 -34.63 8.60 -18.61
C GLY A 256 -34.93 9.99 -18.07
N VAL A 257 -36.20 10.25 -17.77
CA VAL A 257 -36.64 11.54 -17.21
C VAL A 257 -37.31 11.26 -15.86
N VAL A 258 -36.92 11.99 -14.81
CA VAL A 258 -37.62 11.98 -13.52
C VAL A 258 -38.89 12.84 -13.58
N GLN A 259 -39.80 12.68 -12.61
CA GLN A 259 -41.11 13.36 -12.57
C GLN A 259 -41.05 14.90 -12.69
N ASN A 260 -39.89 15.52 -12.42
CA ASN A 260 -39.67 16.97 -12.53
C ASN A 260 -39.01 17.41 -13.85
N GLY A 261 -38.96 16.55 -14.87
CA GLY A 261 -38.38 16.87 -16.18
C GLY A 261 -36.85 16.83 -16.24
N ARG A 262 -36.15 16.55 -15.13
CA ARG A 262 -34.68 16.38 -15.14
C ARG A 262 -34.29 15.02 -15.71
N LEU A 263 -33.09 14.94 -16.27
CA LEU A 263 -32.53 13.69 -16.76
C LEU A 263 -32.13 12.77 -15.59
N ASP A 264 -32.59 11.53 -15.64
CA ASP A 264 -32.17 10.46 -14.75
C ASP A 264 -31.03 9.67 -15.40
N LYS A 265 -29.78 9.97 -15.00
CA LYS A 265 -28.58 9.29 -15.52
C LYS A 265 -28.54 7.79 -15.17
N ASN A 266 -29.39 7.32 -14.25
CA ASN A 266 -29.47 5.92 -13.88
C ASN A 266 -30.51 5.15 -14.69
N LYS A 267 -31.23 5.79 -15.61
CA LYS A 267 -32.23 5.13 -16.45
C LYS A 267 -31.96 5.42 -17.92
N ALA A 268 -32.15 4.42 -18.76
CA ALA A 268 -32.20 4.57 -20.20
C ALA A 268 -33.58 4.15 -20.71
N ARG A 269 -34.12 4.88 -21.67
CA ARG A 269 -35.37 4.57 -22.36
C ARG A 269 -35.07 4.21 -23.81
N GLU A 270 -35.51 3.04 -24.25
CA GLU A 270 -35.39 2.65 -25.66
C GLU A 270 -36.35 3.49 -26.51
N LYS A 271 -35.85 4.13 -27.59
CA LYS A 271 -36.68 5.03 -28.40
C LYS A 271 -37.80 4.31 -29.16
N LYS A 272 -37.57 3.07 -29.58
CA LYS A 272 -38.53 2.29 -30.38
C LYS A 272 -39.69 1.74 -29.56
N THR A 273 -39.39 1.18 -28.39
CA THR A 273 -40.37 0.44 -27.58
C THR A 273 -40.86 1.23 -26.36
N GLY A 274 -40.15 2.28 -25.97
CA GLY A 274 -40.37 3.00 -24.72
C GLY A 274 -39.92 2.24 -23.46
N LYS A 275 -39.32 1.05 -23.60
CA LYS A 275 -38.86 0.23 -22.46
C LYS A 275 -37.78 0.98 -21.67
N VAL A 276 -37.93 1.01 -20.35
CA VAL A 276 -36.98 1.67 -19.43
C VAL A 276 -36.09 0.64 -18.75
N VAL A 277 -34.79 0.87 -18.73
CA VAL A 277 -33.77 0.03 -18.10
C VAL A 277 -33.00 0.86 -17.07
N THR A 278 -32.99 0.42 -15.81
CA THR A 278 -32.11 0.99 -14.78
C THR A 278 -30.67 0.51 -15.02
N LEU A 279 -29.73 1.44 -15.19
CA LEU A 279 -28.36 1.21 -15.65
C LEU A 279 -27.36 0.90 -14.53
N ASN A 280 -27.67 1.31 -13.30
CA ASN A 280 -26.79 1.13 -12.16
C ASN A 280 -27.36 0.06 -11.22
N ILE A 281 -26.51 -0.87 -10.80
CA ILE A 281 -26.82 -1.84 -9.76
C ILE A 281 -25.91 -1.50 -8.56
N PRO A 282 -26.48 -1.17 -7.40
CA PRO A 282 -25.70 -0.91 -6.19
C PRO A 282 -24.76 -2.09 -5.87
N LYS A 283 -23.52 -1.80 -5.47
CA LYS A 283 -22.54 -2.86 -5.16
C LYS A 283 -22.99 -3.78 -4.03
N GLY A 284 -23.68 -3.25 -3.01
CA GLY A 284 -24.27 -4.07 -1.95
C GLY A 284 -25.39 -4.99 -2.45
N GLU A 285 -26.12 -4.61 -3.51
CA GLU A 285 -27.08 -5.50 -4.16
C GLU A 285 -26.37 -6.63 -4.91
N MET A 286 -25.26 -6.33 -5.60
CA MET A 286 -24.44 -7.37 -6.24
C MET A 286 -23.88 -8.36 -5.22
N ALA A 287 -23.38 -7.87 -4.09
CA ALA A 287 -22.83 -8.71 -3.02
C ALA A 287 -23.86 -9.66 -2.41
N ARG A 288 -25.07 -9.17 -2.09
CA ARG A 288 -26.15 -10.01 -1.56
C ARG A 288 -26.67 -11.04 -2.58
N ASN A 289 -26.47 -10.79 -3.87
CA ASN A 289 -26.89 -11.67 -4.96
C ASN A 289 -25.71 -12.39 -5.62
N SER A 290 -24.57 -12.55 -4.94
CA SER A 290 -23.38 -13.17 -5.53
C SER A 290 -23.47 -14.70 -5.62
N GLY A 291 -24.15 -15.36 -4.67
CA GLY A 291 -23.87 -16.78 -4.42
C GLY A 291 -23.71 -17.09 -2.95
N TYR A 292 -23.06 -16.19 -2.24
CA TYR A 292 -22.42 -16.51 -0.97
C TYR A 292 -22.86 -15.50 0.08
N THR A 293 -23.41 -16.01 1.19
CA THR A 293 -23.88 -15.18 2.30
C THR A 293 -22.78 -14.29 2.87
N GLU A 294 -21.55 -14.80 2.88
CA GLU A 294 -20.34 -14.15 3.36
C GLU A 294 -20.05 -12.86 2.60
N ASP A 295 -20.37 -12.79 1.30
CA ASP A 295 -20.05 -11.61 0.48
C ASP A 295 -20.83 -10.37 0.90
N GLY A 296 -22.08 -10.55 1.35
CA GLY A 296 -22.91 -9.46 1.87
C GLY A 296 -22.32 -8.86 3.15
N GLU A 297 -21.92 -9.72 4.09
CA GLU A 297 -21.29 -9.29 5.34
C GLU A 297 -19.90 -8.69 5.09
N ILE A 298 -19.10 -9.29 4.20
CA ILE A 298 -17.80 -8.77 3.79
C ILE A 298 -17.95 -7.37 3.21
N HIS A 299 -18.92 -7.17 2.31
CA HIS A 299 -19.19 -5.89 1.66
C HIS A 299 -19.39 -4.74 2.66
N GLU A 300 -20.23 -4.94 3.69
CA GLU A 300 -20.65 -3.86 4.58
C GLU A 300 -19.49 -3.17 5.30
N SER A 301 -18.45 -3.90 5.70
CA SER A 301 -17.30 -3.27 6.36
C SER A 301 -16.14 -2.96 5.40
N LEU A 302 -15.88 -3.83 4.41
CA LEU A 302 -14.73 -3.65 3.54
C LEU A 302 -14.95 -2.53 2.51
N TYR A 303 -16.15 -2.40 1.97
CA TYR A 303 -16.40 -1.46 0.88
C TYR A 303 -16.21 -0.01 1.34
N SER A 304 -16.67 0.32 2.56
CA SER A 304 -16.46 1.66 3.14
C SER A 304 -14.97 1.93 3.38
N PHE A 305 -14.24 0.95 3.92
CA PHE A 305 -12.80 1.07 4.16
C PHE A 305 -12.05 1.34 2.85
N LEU A 306 -12.25 0.51 1.82
CA LEU A 306 -11.60 0.67 0.52
C LEU A 306 -12.04 1.95 -0.21
N SER A 307 -13.29 2.41 0.01
CA SER A 307 -13.77 3.66 -0.57
C SER A 307 -13.01 4.88 -0.05
N GLY A 308 -12.58 4.86 1.22
CA GLY A 308 -11.76 5.92 1.81
C GLY A 308 -10.45 6.18 1.07
N PHE A 309 -9.85 5.15 0.46
CA PHE A 309 -8.60 5.24 -0.32
C PHE A 309 -8.77 5.61 -1.80
N THR A 310 -10.01 5.83 -2.24
CA THR A 310 -10.31 6.16 -3.65
C THR A 310 -11.02 7.49 -3.81
N HIS A 311 -11.72 7.93 -2.78
CA HIS A 311 -12.30 9.26 -2.70
C HIS A 311 -11.45 10.13 -1.78
N THR A 312 -11.56 11.45 -1.93
CA THR A 312 -10.93 12.39 -1.00
C THR A 312 -11.64 12.30 0.35
N ASP A 313 -11.18 11.38 1.19
CA ASP A 313 -11.70 11.11 2.52
C ASP A 313 -10.64 11.47 3.57
N ILE A 314 -10.97 12.42 4.44
CA ILE A 314 -10.04 12.88 5.48
C ILE A 314 -9.77 11.79 6.53
N SER A 315 -10.63 10.79 6.65
CA SER A 315 -10.45 9.71 7.63
C SER A 315 -9.23 8.83 7.35
N VAL A 316 -8.77 8.74 6.09
CA VAL A 316 -7.56 7.99 5.71
C VAL A 316 -6.30 8.86 5.63
N MET A 317 -6.39 10.13 5.99
CA MET A 317 -5.28 11.09 5.92
C MET A 317 -4.03 10.59 6.67
N GLY A 318 -4.22 9.91 7.80
CA GLY A 318 -3.13 9.32 8.59
C GLY A 318 -2.35 8.21 7.86
N SER A 319 -2.96 7.55 6.87
CA SER A 319 -2.30 6.54 6.05
C SER A 319 -1.33 7.15 5.03
N TYR A 320 -1.55 8.42 4.64
CA TYR A 320 -0.72 9.14 3.68
C TYR A 320 0.39 9.97 4.36
N PHE A 321 0.09 10.59 5.50
CA PHE A 321 1.09 11.36 6.27
C PHE A 321 1.81 10.53 7.34
N GLY A 322 1.44 9.26 7.52
CA GLY A 322 2.11 8.35 8.45
C GLY A 322 3.52 7.96 8.00
N ASP A 323 4.29 7.38 8.92
CA ASP A 323 5.62 6.81 8.62
C ASP A 323 5.52 5.67 7.60
N SER A 324 6.63 5.38 6.91
CA SER A 324 6.78 4.28 5.92
C SER A 324 6.24 2.94 6.41
N GLU A 325 6.24 2.67 7.72
CA GLU A 325 5.65 1.46 8.30
C GLU A 325 4.16 1.33 8.04
N VAL A 326 3.41 2.43 8.16
CA VAL A 326 1.96 2.44 7.92
C VAL A 326 1.70 2.19 6.43
N ARG A 327 2.48 2.82 5.55
CA ARG A 327 2.40 2.60 4.10
C ARG A 327 2.74 1.16 3.73
N GLY A 328 3.77 0.58 4.35
CA GLY A 328 4.15 -0.82 4.17
C GLY A 328 3.06 -1.81 4.60
N ILE A 329 2.40 -1.56 5.74
CA ILE A 329 1.27 -2.38 6.19
C ILE A 329 0.12 -2.35 5.17
N HIS A 330 -0.26 -1.16 4.70
CA HIS A 330 -1.29 -1.03 3.68
C HIS A 330 -0.90 -1.68 2.34
N GLY A 331 0.40 -1.68 2.00
CA GLY A 331 0.92 -2.44 0.87
C GLY A 331 0.68 -3.94 1.00
N ILE A 332 0.96 -4.50 2.18
CA ILE A 332 0.69 -5.93 2.47
C ILE A 332 -0.82 -6.21 2.38
N GLU A 333 -1.66 -5.36 2.99
CA GLU A 333 -3.12 -5.48 2.91
C GLU A 333 -3.63 -5.45 1.47
N ALA A 334 -3.07 -4.57 0.64
CA ALA A 334 -3.41 -4.48 -0.77
C ALA A 334 -3.07 -5.78 -1.53
N VAL A 335 -1.90 -6.37 -1.30
CA VAL A 335 -1.52 -7.64 -1.92
C VAL A 335 -2.46 -8.77 -1.50
N ILE A 336 -2.81 -8.86 -0.21
CA ILE A 336 -3.73 -9.87 0.30
C ILE A 336 -5.11 -9.76 -0.36
N LEU A 337 -5.69 -8.56 -0.37
CA LEU A 337 -7.02 -8.34 -0.92
C LEU A 337 -7.03 -8.52 -2.45
N ALA A 338 -6.00 -8.07 -3.14
CA ALA A 338 -5.87 -8.26 -4.58
C ALA A 338 -5.79 -9.74 -4.96
N LEU A 339 -4.98 -10.52 -4.24
CA LEU A 339 -4.86 -11.95 -4.45
C LEU A 339 -6.16 -12.68 -4.10
N LEU A 340 -6.80 -12.34 -2.98
CA LEU A 340 -8.09 -12.89 -2.57
C LEU A 340 -9.15 -12.71 -3.65
N TYR A 341 -9.43 -11.46 -4.05
CA TYR A 341 -10.51 -11.18 -5.00
C TYR A 341 -10.21 -11.68 -6.40
N THR A 342 -8.94 -11.70 -6.80
CA THR A 342 -8.55 -12.31 -8.07
C THR A 342 -8.76 -13.82 -8.04
N THR A 343 -8.44 -14.48 -6.94
CA THR A 343 -8.70 -15.92 -6.77
C THR A 343 -10.20 -16.21 -6.84
N LEU A 344 -11.04 -15.38 -6.22
CA LEU A 344 -12.50 -15.51 -6.30
C LEU A 344 -13.02 -15.25 -7.72
N ILE A 345 -12.46 -14.28 -8.44
CA ILE A 345 -12.78 -14.01 -9.86
C ILE A 345 -12.48 -15.24 -10.72
N ILE A 346 -11.30 -15.82 -10.54
CA ILE A 346 -10.87 -16.99 -11.31
C ILE A 346 -11.76 -18.20 -10.97
N ASP A 347 -12.07 -18.42 -9.70
CA ASP A 347 -12.99 -19.49 -9.26
C ASP A 347 -14.39 -19.35 -9.89
N GLU A 348 -14.97 -18.15 -9.90
CA GLU A 348 -16.26 -17.92 -10.56
C GLU A 348 -16.18 -18.10 -12.09
N ALA A 349 -15.07 -17.72 -12.72
CA ALA A 349 -14.85 -17.92 -14.15
C ALA A 349 -14.77 -19.41 -14.52
N VAL A 350 -14.12 -20.23 -13.68
CA VAL A 350 -14.05 -21.69 -13.84
C VAL A 350 -15.43 -22.31 -13.61
N LYS A 351 -16.07 -22.02 -12.47
CA LYS A 351 -17.39 -22.59 -12.09
C LYS A 351 -18.50 -22.28 -13.08
N GLY A 352 -18.42 -21.14 -13.76
CA GLY A 352 -19.43 -20.78 -14.75
C GLY A 352 -19.28 -21.52 -16.09
N GLY A 353 -18.27 -22.39 -16.25
CA GLY A 353 -18.08 -23.20 -17.45
C GLY A 353 -17.65 -22.39 -18.68
N TYR A 354 -17.16 -21.16 -18.48
CA TYR A 354 -16.76 -20.25 -19.56
C TYR A 354 -15.38 -20.58 -20.13
N LEU A 355 -14.58 -21.29 -19.34
CA LEU A 355 -13.25 -21.72 -19.69
C LEU A 355 -13.30 -23.18 -20.07
N THR A 356 -12.53 -23.56 -21.07
CA THR A 356 -12.47 -24.94 -21.54
C THR A 356 -11.02 -25.35 -21.74
N GLY A 357 -10.68 -26.59 -21.39
CA GLY A 357 -9.42 -27.21 -21.80
C GLY A 357 -8.21 -26.64 -21.06
N LEU A 358 -7.24 -26.06 -21.78
CA LEU A 358 -6.01 -25.56 -21.16
C LEU A 358 -6.25 -24.33 -20.28
N CYS A 359 -7.10 -23.39 -20.70
CA CYS A 359 -7.37 -22.18 -19.93
C CYS A 359 -8.00 -22.48 -18.57
N GLU A 360 -8.90 -23.46 -18.53
CA GLU A 360 -9.55 -23.93 -17.30
C GLU A 360 -8.52 -24.56 -16.34
N ARG A 361 -7.70 -25.50 -16.84
CA ARG A 361 -6.64 -26.14 -16.05
C ARG A 361 -5.61 -25.14 -15.50
N ASP A 362 -5.17 -24.19 -16.32
CA ASP A 362 -4.20 -23.17 -15.90
C ASP A 362 -4.78 -22.30 -14.76
N PHE A 363 -6.08 -21.98 -14.83
CA PHE A 363 -6.80 -21.24 -13.80
C PHE A 363 -7.05 -22.06 -12.54
N GLU A 364 -7.39 -23.35 -12.64
CA GLU A 364 -7.54 -24.24 -11.49
C GLU A 364 -6.23 -24.38 -10.69
N VAL A 365 -5.09 -24.52 -11.39
CA VAL A 365 -3.77 -24.57 -10.74
C VAL A 365 -3.50 -23.27 -9.99
N CYS A 366 -3.72 -22.12 -10.65
CA CYS A 366 -3.56 -20.80 -10.04
C CYS A 366 -4.46 -20.62 -8.80
N VAL A 367 -5.73 -21.02 -8.88
CA VAL A 367 -6.67 -20.96 -7.76
C VAL A 367 -6.20 -21.80 -6.59
N ASN A 368 -5.73 -23.02 -6.84
CA ASN A 368 -5.26 -23.92 -5.79
C ASN A 368 -4.00 -23.40 -5.08
N GLU A 369 -3.05 -22.85 -5.84
CA GLU A 369 -1.86 -22.21 -5.27
C GLU A 369 -2.23 -20.99 -4.43
N ASN A 370 -3.04 -20.08 -4.97
CA ASN A 370 -3.47 -18.88 -4.26
C ASN A 370 -4.27 -19.22 -3.00
N LYS A 371 -5.19 -20.17 -3.09
CA LYS A 371 -6.01 -20.66 -1.96
C LYS A 371 -5.12 -21.17 -0.83
N LYS A 372 -4.06 -21.93 -1.14
CA LYS A 372 -3.11 -22.43 -0.14
C LYS A 372 -2.40 -21.29 0.58
N VAL A 373 -1.86 -20.32 -0.16
CA VAL A 373 -1.15 -19.17 0.42
C VAL A 373 -2.10 -18.32 1.28
N LEU A 374 -3.30 -18.03 0.78
CA LEU A 374 -4.32 -17.27 1.52
C LEU A 374 -4.78 -18.00 2.78
N LYS A 375 -4.97 -19.32 2.74
CA LYS A 375 -5.32 -20.11 3.93
C LYS A 375 -4.22 -20.08 4.98
N ASN A 376 -2.95 -20.22 4.59
CA ASN A 376 -1.83 -20.11 5.52
C ASN A 376 -1.83 -18.74 6.19
N TYR A 377 -1.92 -17.67 5.39
CA TYR A 377 -1.91 -16.30 5.90
C TYR A 377 -3.06 -16.04 6.89
N PHE A 378 -4.30 -16.31 6.49
CA PHE A 378 -5.48 -16.04 7.33
C PHE A 378 -5.60 -17.04 8.48
N GLY A 379 -5.09 -18.27 8.37
CA GLY A 379 -5.05 -19.22 9.49
C GLY A 379 -4.28 -18.67 10.68
N GLU A 380 -3.17 -17.97 10.42
CA GLU A 380 -2.35 -17.35 11.46
C GLU A 380 -2.81 -15.94 11.85
N ASN A 381 -3.44 -15.21 10.92
CA ASN A 381 -3.70 -13.78 11.08
C ASN A 381 -5.20 -13.40 11.14
N ALA A 382 -6.16 -14.34 11.03
CA ALA A 382 -7.59 -14.02 10.96
C ALA A 382 -8.09 -13.13 12.11
N LYS A 383 -7.59 -13.34 13.33
CA LYS A 383 -7.98 -12.53 14.51
C LYS A 383 -7.59 -11.06 14.42
N ARG A 384 -6.65 -10.72 13.52
CA ARG A 384 -6.22 -9.33 13.28
C ARG A 384 -7.22 -8.56 12.43
N TYR A 385 -8.05 -9.25 11.67
CA TYR A 385 -9.03 -8.66 10.77
C TYR A 385 -10.42 -8.80 11.36
N ARG A 386 -11.19 -7.70 11.37
CA ARG A 386 -12.60 -7.72 11.82
C ARG A 386 -13.42 -8.79 11.11
N GLN A 387 -13.12 -9.03 9.83
CA GLN A 387 -13.80 -10.03 8.98
C GLN A 387 -12.95 -11.27 8.71
N GLY A 388 -11.83 -11.48 9.42
CA GLY A 388 -10.90 -12.56 9.09
C GLY A 388 -11.54 -13.95 9.11
N GLY A 389 -12.48 -14.20 10.03
CA GLY A 389 -13.24 -15.45 10.08
C GLY A 389 -14.16 -15.66 8.86
N LEU A 390 -14.86 -14.61 8.42
CA LEU A 390 -15.72 -14.66 7.22
C LEU A 390 -14.89 -14.83 5.94
N ILE A 391 -13.76 -14.15 5.85
CA ILE A 391 -12.82 -14.29 4.73
C ILE A 391 -12.28 -15.72 4.68
N LEU A 392 -11.89 -16.30 5.82
CA LEU A 392 -11.41 -17.68 5.89
C LEU A 392 -12.50 -18.66 5.40
N LYS A 393 -13.73 -18.49 5.88
CA LYS A 393 -14.89 -19.28 5.45
C LYS A 393 -15.14 -19.14 3.94
N ARG A 394 -15.04 -17.93 3.40
CA ARG A 394 -15.19 -17.69 1.95
C ARG A 394 -14.07 -18.35 1.15
N ILE A 395 -12.82 -18.31 1.63
CA ILE A 395 -11.68 -19.01 1.02
C ILE A 395 -11.90 -20.53 1.02
N GLU A 396 -12.53 -21.09 2.06
CA GLU A 396 -12.81 -22.53 2.12
C GLU A 396 -13.74 -23.00 1.00
N LEU A 397 -14.72 -22.19 0.62
CA LEU A 397 -15.71 -22.43 -0.44
C LEU A 397 -15.15 -22.35 -1.88
N ILE A 398 -13.92 -21.88 -2.06
CA ILE A 398 -13.23 -21.85 -3.36
C ILE A 398 -13.07 -23.28 -3.88
N GLY A 399 -13.43 -23.56 -5.13
CA GLY A 399 -13.37 -24.92 -5.70
C GLY A 399 -14.37 -25.93 -5.11
N SER A 400 -15.25 -25.52 -4.18
CA SER A 400 -16.42 -26.33 -3.81
C SER A 400 -17.49 -26.21 -4.90
N SER A 401 -18.05 -27.33 -5.34
CA SER A 401 -19.27 -27.34 -6.14
C SER A 401 -20.43 -26.86 -5.26
N ASP A 402 -21.19 -25.87 -5.74
CA ASP A 402 -22.43 -25.43 -5.09
C ASP A 402 -23.47 -26.56 -5.03
#